data_AF-A0A0C5VTM2-F1
#
_entry.id   AF-A0A0C5VTM2-F1
#
_cell.length_a   1.000
_cell.length_b   1.000
_cell.length_c   1.000
_cell.angle_alpha   90.00
_cell.angle_beta   90.00
_cell.angle_gamma   90.00
#
_symmetry.space_group_name_H-M   'P 1'
#
loop_
_entity.id
_entity.type
_entity.pdbx_description
1 polymer ?
#
loop_
_entity_poly.entity_id
_entity_poly.type
_entity_poly.pdbx_seq_one_letter_code
_entity_poly.pdbx_strand_id
1 'polypeptide(L)'
;MKPRNKVSIIGFGVLCLVTSCTGPQFTSLEERFDVVSLNDFAFLTCLSGSYKTGGYPLWSRELDSQAWHIMNDNRTPNYITFKVYQYSLVVGRRIPIRQAPEKCSDWRQSRTLSGLYSDY
;
A
#
# COMPACT_ATOMS: atom_id res chain seq x y z
N MET A 1 3.53 16.02 -79.70
CA MET A 1 2.70 16.74 -78.71
C MET A 1 3.29 16.51 -77.31
N LYS A 2 3.85 17.55 -76.66
CA LYS A 2 3.92 17.69 -75.19
C LYS A 2 2.59 18.36 -74.75
N PRO A 3 2.18 18.46 -73.47
CA PRO A 3 2.84 18.16 -72.17
C PRO A 3 1.88 17.31 -71.25
N ARG A 4 2.08 16.99 -69.96
CA ARG A 4 2.14 17.88 -68.78
C ARG A 4 2.41 17.08 -67.50
N ASN A 5 3.27 17.68 -66.69
CA ASN A 5 3.43 17.54 -65.25
C ASN A 5 2.09 17.49 -64.49
N LYS A 6 2.09 16.78 -63.35
CA LYS A 6 1.60 17.33 -62.08
C LYS A 6 2.60 17.02 -60.97
N VAL A 7 3.41 18.01 -60.62
CA VAL A 7 3.95 18.14 -59.26
C VAL A 7 2.81 18.70 -58.43
N SER A 8 2.57 18.16 -57.24
CA SER A 8 1.92 18.90 -56.16
C SER A 8 2.48 18.47 -54.82
N ILE A 9 3.39 19.30 -54.31
CA ILE A 9 3.87 19.38 -52.93
C ILE A 9 2.91 20.31 -52.20
N ILE A 10 2.20 19.84 -51.17
CA ILE A 10 1.68 20.61 -50.02
C ILE A 10 1.46 19.54 -48.91
N GLY A 11 2.13 19.52 -47.75
CA GLY A 11 2.67 20.62 -46.97
C GLY A 11 1.63 21.10 -45.96
N PHE A 12 1.36 20.32 -44.90
CA PHE A 12 0.81 20.87 -43.66
C PHE A 12 1.52 20.22 -42.48
N GLY A 13 2.53 20.93 -41.99
CA GLY A 13 3.02 20.72 -40.65
C GLY A 13 1.94 21.10 -39.65
N VAL A 14 1.83 20.29 -38.60
CA VAL A 14 1.51 20.79 -37.27
C VAL A 14 2.74 20.52 -36.43
N LEU A 15 3.62 21.52 -36.45
CA LEU A 15 4.60 21.79 -35.40
C LEU A 15 3.82 22.45 -34.24
N CYS A 16 4.26 22.20 -33.00
CA CYS A 16 3.75 22.69 -31.71
C CYS A 16 2.54 21.91 -31.19
N LEU A 17 2.61 21.16 -30.08
CA LEU A 17 3.22 21.47 -28.78
C LEU A 17 3.82 20.16 -28.21
N VAL A 18 5.08 20.02 -27.77
CA VAL A 18 5.80 20.78 -26.72
C VAL A 18 4.93 21.24 -25.55
N THR A 19 3.99 20.40 -25.11
CA THR A 19 3.45 20.46 -23.75
C THR A 19 3.21 19.04 -23.26
N SER A 20 4.18 18.53 -22.50
CA SER A 20 3.97 17.56 -21.43
C SER A 20 3.45 16.16 -21.82
N CYS A 21 4.27 15.36 -22.50
CA CYS A 21 4.26 13.90 -22.30
C CYS A 21 5.14 13.50 -21.10
N THR A 22 5.24 14.33 -20.07
CA THR A 22 5.38 13.80 -18.73
C THR A 22 3.99 13.32 -18.37
N GLY A 23 3.75 12.00 -18.46
CA GLY A 23 2.59 11.41 -17.79
C GLY A 23 2.50 11.94 -16.37
N PRO A 24 1.29 11.94 -15.75
CA PRO A 24 1.11 12.49 -14.42
C PRO A 24 2.28 12.05 -13.56
N GLN A 25 3.05 13.03 -13.07
CA GLN A 25 4.20 12.78 -12.23
C GLN A 25 3.75 11.84 -11.11
N PHE A 26 4.11 10.56 -11.21
CA PHE A 26 3.83 9.53 -10.21
C PHE A 26 4.72 9.74 -8.97
N THR A 27 5.01 10.98 -8.60
CA THR A 27 5.88 11.38 -7.49
C THR A 27 5.07 11.99 -6.34
N SER A 28 3.93 11.40 -5.94
CA SER A 28 3.24 11.88 -4.73
C SER A 28 2.36 10.87 -3.97
N LEU A 29 2.43 9.57 -4.31
CA LEU A 29 1.67 8.52 -3.61
C LEU A 29 2.55 7.55 -2.82
N GLU A 30 3.76 7.24 -3.28
CA GLU A 30 4.75 6.45 -2.52
C GLU A 30 5.38 7.22 -1.34
N GLU A 31 5.11 8.52 -1.22
CA GLU A 31 5.81 9.41 -0.29
C GLU A 31 4.96 9.87 0.91
N ARG A 32 3.67 9.53 0.99
CA ARG A 32 2.80 10.06 2.05
C ARG A 32 2.94 9.32 3.38
N PHE A 33 3.17 8.01 3.35
CA PHE A 33 3.32 7.16 4.53
C PHE A 33 4.35 6.06 4.27
N ASP A 34 5.06 5.61 5.29
CA ASP A 34 5.87 4.40 5.19
C ASP A 34 4.94 3.17 5.17
N VAL A 35 4.50 2.84 3.96
CA VAL A 35 3.57 1.73 3.65
C VAL A 35 4.16 0.38 4.07
N VAL A 36 5.49 0.23 3.98
CA VAL A 36 6.16 -1.00 4.40
C VAL A 36 5.99 -1.19 5.89
N SER A 37 6.28 -0.15 6.68
CA SER A 37 6.06 -0.15 8.13
C SER A 37 4.61 -0.38 8.53
N LEU A 38 3.63 0.21 7.82
CA LEU A 38 2.21 -0.06 8.07
C LEU A 38 1.81 -1.51 7.81
N ASN A 39 2.38 -2.13 6.78
CA ASN A 39 2.12 -3.53 6.44
C ASN A 39 2.77 -4.48 7.46
N ASP A 40 4.01 -4.21 7.89
CA ASP A 40 4.68 -4.97 8.95
C ASP A 40 3.96 -4.82 10.30
N PHE A 41 3.52 -3.61 10.62
CA PHE A 41 2.69 -3.32 11.80
C PHE A 41 1.38 -4.14 11.80
N ALA A 42 0.67 -4.15 10.67
CA ALA A 42 -0.56 -4.91 10.48
C ALA A 42 -0.32 -6.43 10.64
N PHE A 43 0.77 -6.94 10.07
CA PHE A 43 1.16 -8.34 10.18
C PHE A 43 1.38 -8.77 11.63
N LEU A 44 2.22 -8.04 12.38
CA LEU A 44 2.52 -8.35 13.77
C LEU A 44 1.30 -8.23 14.68
N THR A 45 0.46 -7.22 14.44
CA THR A 45 -0.81 -7.05 15.18
C THR A 45 -1.78 -8.22 14.92
N CYS A 46 -1.86 -8.69 13.67
CA CYS A 46 -2.65 -9.87 13.30
C CYS A 46 -2.13 -11.14 14.00
N LEU A 47 -0.81 -11.35 14.03
CA LEU A 47 -0.21 -12.45 14.77
C LEU A 47 -0.53 -12.34 16.26
N SER A 48 -0.36 -11.16 16.85
CA SER A 48 -0.69 -10.93 18.26
C SER A 48 -2.13 -11.32 18.58
N GLY A 49 -3.10 -10.93 17.75
CA GLY A 49 -4.50 -11.32 17.89
C GLY A 49 -4.71 -12.84 17.87
N SER A 50 -4.05 -13.53 16.93
CA SER A 50 -4.13 -14.99 16.79
C SER A 50 -3.52 -15.72 17.99
N TYR A 51 -2.35 -15.28 18.46
CA TYR A 51 -1.66 -15.86 19.61
C TYR A 51 -2.43 -15.61 20.91
N LYS A 52 -3.05 -14.45 21.07
CA LYS A 52 -3.92 -14.15 22.21
C LYS A 52 -5.09 -15.12 22.29
N THR A 53 -5.82 -15.30 21.18
CA THR A 53 -6.95 -16.24 21.11
C THR A 53 -6.49 -17.69 21.26
N GLY A 54 -5.29 -18.02 20.77
CA GLY A 54 -4.69 -19.34 20.89
C GLY A 54 -4.20 -19.71 22.30
N GLY A 55 -4.28 -18.81 23.28
CA GLY A 55 -3.83 -19.06 24.66
C GLY A 55 -2.34 -18.78 24.92
N TYR A 56 -1.70 -17.96 24.09
CA TYR A 56 -0.29 -17.60 24.20
C TYR A 56 -0.12 -16.10 24.49
N PRO A 57 -0.51 -15.63 25.70
CA PRO A 57 -0.57 -14.19 26.02
C PRO A 57 0.81 -13.51 26.05
N LEU A 58 1.87 -14.22 26.44
CA LEU A 58 3.23 -13.66 26.45
C LEU A 58 3.71 -13.35 25.03
N TRP A 59 3.54 -14.30 24.11
CA TRP A 59 3.86 -14.11 22.70
C TRP A 59 3.00 -13.02 22.05
N SER A 60 1.71 -12.97 22.38
CA SER A 60 0.84 -11.88 21.92
C SER A 60 1.37 -10.52 22.37
N ARG A 61 1.75 -10.37 23.64
CA ARG A 61 2.28 -9.11 24.16
C ARG A 61 3.61 -8.72 23.50
N GLU A 62 4.49 -9.70 23.27
CA GLU A 62 5.77 -9.47 22.60
C GLU A 62 5.57 -9.00 21.15
N LEU A 63 4.72 -9.68 20.40
CA LEU A 63 4.37 -9.30 19.02
C LEU A 63 3.73 -7.92 18.95
N ASP A 64 2.84 -7.60 19.90
CA ASP A 64 2.22 -6.27 20.00
C ASP A 64 3.27 -5.18 20.31
N SER A 65 4.19 -5.45 21.23
CA SER A 65 5.30 -4.55 21.56
C SER A 65 6.20 -4.28 20.33
N GLN A 66 6.55 -5.33 19.58
CA GLN A 66 7.33 -5.19 18.35
C GLN A 66 6.59 -4.39 17.29
N ALA A 67 5.28 -4.60 17.15
CA ALA A 67 4.44 -3.83 16.23
C ALA A 67 4.52 -2.33 16.58
N TRP A 68 4.29 -1.96 17.85
CA TRP A 68 4.37 -0.56 18.27
C TRP A 68 5.76 0.04 18.12
N HIS A 69 6.82 -0.76 18.23
CA HIS A 69 8.18 -0.29 17.99
C HIS A 69 8.39 0.18 16.55
N ILE A 70 7.83 -0.52 15.55
CA ILE A 70 7.88 -0.11 14.13
C ILE A 70 7.26 1.27 13.93
N MET A 71 6.19 1.57 14.66
CA MET A 71 5.45 2.82 14.49
C MET A 71 6.02 3.99 15.28
N ASN A 72 6.95 3.73 16.21
CA ASN A 72 7.47 4.75 17.13
C ASN A 72 8.27 5.86 16.43
N ASP A 73 8.98 5.51 15.35
CA ASP A 73 9.79 6.45 14.57
C ASP A 73 9.10 6.87 13.25
N ASN A 74 7.87 6.40 13.03
CA ASN A 74 7.15 6.58 11.78
C ASN A 74 6.29 7.86 11.81
N ARG A 75 6.24 8.59 10.68
CA ARG A 75 5.44 9.83 10.53
C ARG A 75 3.95 9.55 10.26
N THR A 76 3.54 8.29 10.28
CA THR A 76 2.16 7.89 10.05
C THR A 76 1.22 8.50 11.10
N PRO A 77 0.13 9.19 10.68
CA PRO A 77 -0.84 9.76 11.59
C PRO A 77 -1.43 8.73 12.55
N ASN A 78 -1.54 9.09 13.83
CA ASN A 78 -2.04 8.21 14.90
C ASN A 78 -3.40 7.56 14.58
N TYR A 79 -4.30 8.27 13.88
CA TYR A 79 -5.60 7.72 13.51
C TYR A 79 -5.50 6.59 12.47
N ILE A 80 -4.55 6.66 11.52
CA ILE A 80 -4.30 5.59 10.54
C ILE A 80 -3.70 4.40 11.28
N THR A 81 -2.67 4.62 12.09
CA THR A 81 -2.03 3.58 12.90
C THR A 81 -3.05 2.85 13.77
N PHE A 82 -3.91 3.60 14.47
CA PHE A 82 -4.96 3.02 15.31
C PHE A 82 -6.01 2.24 14.51
N LYS A 83 -6.41 2.73 13.33
CA LYS A 83 -7.34 2.02 12.44
C LYS A 83 -6.72 0.69 11.97
N VAL A 84 -5.49 0.70 11.49
CA VAL A 84 -4.77 -0.51 11.05
C VAL A 84 -4.63 -1.49 12.22
N TYR A 85 -4.30 -1.00 13.42
CA TYR A 85 -4.23 -1.82 14.63
C TYR A 85 -5.54 -2.54 14.92
N GLN A 86 -6.66 -1.81 14.99
CA GLN A 86 -7.97 -2.39 15.32
C GLN A 86 -8.40 -3.47 14.31
N TYR A 87 -8.29 -3.18 13.01
CA TYR A 87 -8.68 -4.12 11.97
C TYR A 87 -7.79 -5.37 11.97
N SER A 88 -6.48 -5.18 12.05
CA SER A 88 -5.52 -6.30 12.07
C SER A 88 -5.73 -7.19 13.29
N LEU A 89 -6.03 -6.61 14.46
CA LEU A 89 -6.30 -7.36 15.67
C LEU A 89 -7.60 -8.18 15.56
N VAL A 90 -8.65 -7.63 14.94
CA VAL A 90 -9.92 -8.34 14.69
C VAL A 90 -9.70 -9.51 13.72
N VAL A 91 -8.94 -9.30 12.64
CA VAL A 91 -8.57 -10.36 11.70
C VAL A 91 -7.82 -11.46 12.43
N GLY A 92 -6.77 -11.10 13.18
CA GLY A 92 -5.96 -12.05 13.97
C GLY A 92 -6.78 -12.90 14.93
N ARG A 93 -7.73 -12.31 15.68
CA ARG A 93 -8.56 -13.05 16.63
C ARG A 93 -9.41 -14.16 16.01
N ARG A 94 -9.66 -14.11 14.70
CA ARG A 94 -10.45 -15.11 13.95
C ARG A 94 -9.60 -16.20 13.32
N ILE A 95 -8.27 -16.06 13.34
CA ILE A 95 -7.35 -17.00 12.70
C ILE A 95 -6.83 -18.00 13.75
N PRO A 96 -6.97 -19.32 13.51
CA PRO A 96 -6.32 -20.33 14.36
C PRO A 96 -4.80 -20.17 14.34
N ILE A 97 -4.15 -20.28 15.49
CA ILE A 97 -2.70 -20.02 15.63
C ILE A 97 -1.83 -20.81 14.62
N ARG A 98 -2.22 -22.04 14.27
CA ARG A 98 -1.49 -22.88 13.30
C ARG A 98 -1.46 -22.30 11.89
N GLN A 99 -2.42 -21.45 11.54
CA GLN A 99 -2.54 -20.79 10.24
C GLN A 99 -2.15 -19.31 10.30
N ALA A 100 -1.78 -18.80 11.48
CA ALA A 100 -1.53 -17.38 11.71
C ALA A 100 -0.44 -16.80 10.81
N PRO A 101 0.73 -17.43 10.61
CA PRO A 101 1.77 -16.87 9.73
C PRO A 101 1.29 -16.67 8.30
N GLU A 102 0.64 -17.67 7.72
CA GLU A 102 0.14 -17.62 6.34
C GLU A 102 -0.99 -16.59 6.21
N LYS A 103 -2.04 -16.70 7.03
CA LYS A 103 -3.23 -15.83 6.91
C LYS A 103 -2.95 -14.38 7.30
N CYS A 104 -2.04 -14.13 8.25
CA CYS A 104 -1.60 -12.77 8.53
C CYS A 104 -0.70 -12.22 7.41
N SER A 105 0.07 -13.06 6.71
CA SER A 105 0.80 -12.65 5.51
C SER A 105 -0.15 -12.30 4.36
N ASP A 106 -1.23 -13.07 4.18
CA ASP A 106 -2.29 -12.71 3.22
C ASP A 106 -2.93 -11.37 3.58
N TRP A 107 -3.22 -11.14 4.87
CA TRP A 107 -3.74 -9.87 5.37
C TRP A 107 -2.79 -8.69 5.08
N ARG A 108 -1.49 -8.87 5.33
CA ARG A 108 -0.42 -7.89 5.06
C ARG A 108 -0.41 -7.41 3.61
N GLN A 109 -0.80 -8.27 2.67
CA GLN A 109 -0.82 -7.98 1.23
C GLN A 109 -2.23 -7.69 0.70
N SER A 110 -3.22 -7.62 1.59
CA SER A 110 -4.62 -7.53 1.19
C SER A 110 -4.98 -6.13 0.70
N ARG A 111 -5.83 -6.08 -0.34
CA ARG A 111 -6.42 -4.81 -0.82
C ARG A 111 -7.26 -4.13 0.27
N THR A 112 -7.86 -4.91 1.18
CA THR A 112 -8.62 -4.39 2.32
C THR A 112 -7.73 -3.57 3.24
N LEU A 113 -6.55 -4.09 3.61
CA LEU A 113 -5.58 -3.37 4.42
C LEU A 113 -5.11 -2.10 3.70
N SER A 114 -4.76 -2.20 2.40
CA SER A 114 -4.35 -1.03 1.62
C SER A 114 -5.43 0.04 1.55
N GLY A 115 -6.70 -0.38 1.45
CA GLY A 115 -7.86 0.50 1.50
C GLY A 115 -7.95 1.35 2.78
N LEU A 116 -7.43 0.86 3.92
CA LEU A 116 -7.53 1.57 5.20
C LEU A 116 -6.72 2.87 5.22
N TYR A 117 -5.67 2.97 4.40
CA TYR A 117 -4.76 4.10 4.35
C TYR A 117 -4.62 4.73 2.95
N SER A 118 -5.28 4.19 1.91
CA SER A 118 -5.30 4.78 0.57
C SER A 118 -6.27 5.94 0.40
N ASP A 119 -7.26 6.05 1.28
CA ASP A 119 -8.34 7.06 1.16
C ASP A 119 -7.93 8.45 1.69
N TYR A 120 -6.63 8.69 1.94
CA TYR A 120 -6.05 9.90 2.54
C TYR A 120 -4.78 10.35 1.80
#